data_AF-A0A1Z4RWB9-F1
#
_entry.id   AF-A0A1Z4RWB9-F1
#
_cell.length_a   1.000
_cell.length_b   1.000
_cell.length_c   1.000
_cell.angle_alpha   90.00
_cell.angle_beta   90.00
_cell.angle_gamma   90.00
#
_symmetry.space_group_name_H-M   'P 1'
#
loop_
_entity.id
_entity.type
_entity.pdbx_description
1 polymer ?
#
loop_
_entity_poly.entity_id
_entity_poly.type
_entity_poly.pdbx_seq_one_letter_code
_entity_poly.pdbx_strand_id
1 'polypeptide(L)'
;MRKTGNNYWRSIEQRSYYRTLRNNKDLLAFPRSDLAATTLGRIIQAVGRLIRGGVPFHGYFVDSAWADNSAKKLAGERVGDDISQIDNDSEENSLLVATILRVCDYAAEDDSVGNALYKPLADALENIKNVFY
;
A
#
# COMPACT_ATOMS: atom_id res chain seq x y z
N MET A 1 27.16 -2.56 -12.40
CA MET A 1 25.69 -2.72 -12.34
C MET A 1 25.22 -3.86 -11.44
N ARG A 2 25.62 -5.13 -11.65
CA ARG A 2 25.10 -6.28 -10.89
C ARG A 2 25.33 -6.23 -9.36
N LYS A 3 26.52 -5.83 -8.90
CA LYS A 3 26.83 -5.65 -7.46
C LYS A 3 26.00 -4.54 -6.81
N THR A 4 25.81 -3.43 -7.53
CA THR A 4 25.04 -2.27 -7.06
C THR A 4 23.56 -2.62 -6.88
N GLY A 5 22.98 -3.33 -7.85
CA GLY A 5 21.60 -3.83 -7.75
C GLY A 5 21.42 -4.79 -6.58
N ASN A 6 22.37 -5.71 -6.36
CA ASN A 6 22.28 -6.66 -5.24
C ASN A 6 22.35 -5.99 -3.85
N ASN A 7 23.20 -4.97 -3.69
CA ASN A 7 23.30 -4.23 -2.43
C ASN A 7 22.02 -3.42 -2.15
N TYR A 8 21.43 -2.86 -3.20
CA TYR A 8 20.16 -2.15 -3.13
C TYR A 8 19.00 -3.09 -2.77
N TRP A 9 18.93 -4.28 -3.36
CA TRP A 9 17.93 -5.30 -3.01
C TRP A 9 18.06 -5.76 -1.54
N ARG A 10 19.28 -5.94 -1.03
CA ARG A 10 19.51 -6.29 0.37
C ARG A 10 19.09 -5.20 1.35
N SER A 11 19.24 -3.92 1.01
CA SER A 11 18.78 -2.83 1.88
C SER A 11 17.25 -2.71 1.91
N ILE A 12 16.57 -3.12 0.83
CA ILE A 12 15.11 -3.23 0.76
C ILE A 12 14.61 -4.41 1.64
N GLU A 13 15.29 -5.56 1.58
CA GLU A 13 14.98 -6.75 2.39
C GLU A 13 15.06 -6.51 3.90
N GLN A 14 15.93 -5.61 4.35
CA GLN A 14 16.12 -5.27 5.77
C GLN A 14 15.00 -4.39 6.37
N ARG A 15 14.00 -3.99 5.56
CA ARG A 15 12.62 -3.58 5.96
C ARG A 15 12.47 -2.70 7.20
N SER A 16 13.35 -1.73 7.43
CA SER A 16 13.14 -0.86 8.59
C SER A 16 12.06 0.20 8.35
N TYR A 17 11.89 0.78 7.15
CA TYR A 17 10.84 1.79 6.91
C TYR A 17 10.48 1.90 5.41
N TYR A 18 9.21 1.79 5.03
CA TYR A 18 8.76 1.98 3.64
C TYR A 18 9.25 3.31 3.03
N ARG A 19 9.28 4.37 3.84
CA ARG A 19 9.77 5.72 3.47
C ARG A 19 11.22 5.74 2.98
N THR A 20 12.06 4.78 3.37
CA THR A 20 13.49 4.75 2.97
C THR A 20 13.72 4.09 1.62
N LEU A 21 12.71 3.40 1.07
CA LEU A 21 12.75 2.90 -0.31
C LEU A 21 12.79 4.10 -1.26
N ARG A 22 13.68 4.12 -2.25
CA ARG A 22 13.77 5.23 -3.22
C ARG A 22 13.87 4.69 -4.63
N ASN A 23 13.07 5.22 -5.55
CA ASN A 23 13.14 4.84 -6.96
C ASN A 23 14.49 5.20 -7.58
N ASN A 24 15.00 4.35 -8.46
CA ASN A 24 16.21 4.59 -9.23
C ASN A 24 15.90 4.41 -10.71
N LYS A 25 15.68 5.54 -11.42
CA LYS A 25 15.34 5.54 -12.84
C LYS A 25 16.47 4.99 -13.71
N ASP A 26 17.72 5.25 -13.37
CA ASP A 26 18.89 4.80 -14.12
C ASP A 26 19.04 3.27 -14.12
N LEU A 27 18.55 2.63 -13.05
CA LEU A 27 18.54 1.18 -12.90
C LEU A 27 17.17 0.55 -13.23
N LEU A 28 16.19 1.35 -13.67
CA LEU A 28 14.79 0.94 -13.83
C LEU A 28 14.23 0.20 -12.60
N ALA A 29 14.65 0.61 -11.41
CA ALA A 29 14.29 -0.03 -10.15
C ALA A 29 13.27 0.84 -9.40
N PHE A 30 12.07 0.29 -9.18
CA PHE A 30 10.94 0.98 -8.56
C PHE A 30 10.43 0.21 -7.34
N PRO A 31 11.25 0.06 -6.28
CA PRO A 31 10.97 -0.89 -5.20
C PRO A 31 9.70 -0.58 -4.42
N ARG A 32 9.27 0.69 -4.32
CA ARG A 32 7.99 1.05 -3.71
C ARG A 32 6.83 0.47 -4.50
N SER A 33 6.84 0.73 -5.81
CA SER A 33 5.87 0.21 -6.76
C SER A 33 5.85 -1.33 -6.75
N ASP A 34 7.02 -1.96 -6.79
CA ASP A 34 7.13 -3.42 -6.82
C ASP A 34 6.67 -4.05 -5.51
N LEU A 35 7.00 -3.42 -4.37
CA LEU A 35 6.56 -3.87 -3.06
C LEU A 35 5.04 -3.69 -2.90
N ALA A 36 4.48 -2.57 -3.33
CA ALA A 36 3.04 -2.33 -3.33
C ALA A 36 2.30 -3.35 -4.21
N ALA A 37 2.77 -3.59 -5.44
CA ALA A 37 2.20 -4.60 -6.33
C ALA A 37 2.31 -6.02 -5.75
N THR A 38 3.46 -6.37 -5.17
CA THR A 38 3.66 -7.68 -4.51
C THR A 38 2.71 -7.84 -3.32
N THR A 39 2.55 -6.78 -2.54
CA THR A 39 1.67 -6.75 -1.35
C THR A 39 0.21 -6.87 -1.77
N LEU A 40 -0.20 -6.12 -2.80
CA LEU A 40 -1.52 -6.22 -3.42
C LEU A 40 -1.80 -7.64 -3.91
N GLY A 41 -0.84 -8.26 -4.61
CA GLY A 41 -0.96 -9.64 -5.08
C GLY A 41 -1.22 -10.63 -3.95
N ARG A 42 -0.59 -10.44 -2.79
CA ARG A 42 -0.83 -11.26 -1.59
C ARG A 42 -2.23 -11.04 -1.02
N ILE A 43 -2.69 -9.77 -0.97
CA ILE A 43 -4.05 -9.43 -0.52
C ILE A 43 -5.08 -10.09 -1.45
N ILE A 44 -4.97 -9.90 -2.76
CA ILE A 44 -5.86 -10.48 -3.77
C ILE A 44 -5.89 -12.01 -3.66
N GLN A 45 -4.74 -12.65 -3.48
CA GLN A 45 -4.68 -14.11 -3.33
C GLN A 45 -5.41 -14.60 -2.07
N ALA A 46 -5.28 -13.89 -0.95
CA ALA A 46 -5.96 -14.23 0.29
C ALA A 46 -7.48 -13.97 0.18
N VAL A 47 -7.85 -12.76 -0.25
CA VAL A 47 -9.25 -12.33 -0.37
C VAL A 47 -9.98 -13.11 -1.46
N GLY A 48 -9.36 -13.33 -2.61
CA GLY A 48 -9.95 -14.05 -3.73
C GLY A 48 -10.24 -15.53 -3.44
N ARG A 49 -9.58 -16.14 -2.45
CA ARG A 49 -9.93 -17.48 -1.93
C ARG A 49 -11.16 -17.43 -1.03
N LEU A 50 -11.30 -16.37 -0.22
CA LEU A 50 -12.45 -16.17 0.67
C LEU A 50 -13.73 -15.83 -0.12
N ILE A 51 -13.64 -14.88 -1.05
CA ILE A 51 -14.78 -14.43 -1.86
C ILE A 51 -15.33 -15.57 -2.73
N ARG A 52 -14.46 -16.35 -3.38
CA ARG A 52 -14.89 -17.52 -4.17
C ARG A 52 -15.55 -18.61 -3.31
N GLY A 53 -15.22 -18.67 -2.01
CA GLY A 53 -15.89 -19.54 -1.05
C GLY A 53 -17.22 -18.98 -0.51
N GLY A 54 -17.66 -17.79 -0.96
CA GLY A 54 -18.85 -17.12 -0.44
C GLY A 54 -18.66 -16.53 0.96
N VAL A 55 -17.42 -16.36 1.42
CA VAL A 55 -17.11 -15.89 2.77
C VAL A 55 -16.86 -14.39 2.77
N PRO A 56 -17.54 -13.61 3.64
CA PRO A 56 -17.28 -12.19 3.77
C PRO A 56 -15.85 -11.94 4.27
N PHE A 57 -15.17 -10.96 3.66
CA PHE A 57 -13.81 -10.57 4.03
C PHE A 57 -13.84 -9.26 4.84
N HIS A 58 -13.19 -9.26 5.99
CA HIS A 58 -12.88 -8.06 6.76
C HIS A 58 -11.37 -7.99 6.95
N GLY A 59 -10.75 -6.94 6.40
CA GLY A 59 -9.31 -6.70 6.51
C GLY A 59 -9.00 -5.65 7.57
N TYR A 60 -7.94 -5.90 8.37
CA TYR A 60 -7.39 -4.93 9.31
C TYR A 60 -5.92 -4.69 8.97
N PHE A 61 -5.52 -3.43 8.85
CA PHE A 61 -4.13 -3.02 8.64
C PHE A 61 -3.65 -2.35 9.94
N VAL A 62 -2.70 -2.98 10.64
CA VAL A 62 -2.44 -2.69 12.06
C VAL A 62 -1.02 -2.12 12.30
N ASP A 63 -0.22 -1.98 11.26
CA ASP A 63 1.20 -1.63 11.37
C ASP A 63 1.47 -0.22 10.81
N SER A 64 2.15 0.62 11.60
CA SER A 64 2.62 1.96 11.20
C SER A 64 3.43 1.95 9.90
N ALA A 65 4.12 0.85 9.55
CA ALA A 65 4.83 0.73 8.29
C ALA A 65 3.90 0.79 7.06
N TRP A 66 2.60 0.57 7.26
CA TRP A 66 1.59 0.64 6.22
C TRP A 66 1.05 2.05 6.03
N ALA A 67 0.82 2.82 7.09
CA ALA A 67 0.27 4.18 7.05
C ALA A 67 0.69 4.96 8.31
N ASP A 68 1.95 5.38 8.35
CA ASP A 68 2.60 5.92 9.56
C ASP A 68 1.91 7.20 10.03
N ASN A 69 1.58 8.09 9.10
CA ASN A 69 0.96 9.36 9.46
C ASN A 69 -0.48 9.18 9.91
N SER A 70 -1.25 8.31 9.27
CA SER A 70 -2.59 7.94 9.75
C SER A 70 -2.54 7.31 11.14
N ALA A 71 -1.58 6.42 11.40
CA ALA A 71 -1.39 5.83 12.72
C ALA A 71 -1.08 6.91 13.77
N LYS A 72 -0.23 7.88 13.44
CA LYS A 72 0.09 9.03 14.30
C LYS A 72 -1.13 9.92 14.55
N LYS A 73 -1.94 10.21 13.53
CA LYS A 73 -3.19 10.99 13.70
C LYS A 73 -4.14 10.33 14.68
N LEU A 74 -4.40 9.04 14.50
CA LEU A 74 -5.27 8.27 15.41
C LEU A 74 -4.72 8.18 16.83
N ALA A 75 -3.39 8.13 16.99
CA ALA A 75 -2.76 8.21 18.31
C ALA A 75 -2.95 9.60 18.92
N GLY A 76 -2.72 10.66 18.14
CA GLY A 76 -2.90 12.06 18.54
C GLY A 76 -4.33 12.36 19.00
N GLU A 77 -5.35 11.86 18.29
CA GLU A 77 -6.76 11.96 18.68
C GLU A 77 -7.03 11.37 20.08
N ARG A 78 -6.35 10.29 20.45
CA ARG A 78 -6.55 9.62 21.75
C ARG A 78 -5.88 10.36 22.90
N VAL A 79 -4.76 11.04 22.63
CA VAL A 79 -3.97 11.74 23.67
C VAL A 79 -4.25 13.25 23.70
N GLY A 80 -5.01 13.78 22.74
CA GLY A 80 -5.38 15.19 22.66
C GLY A 80 -4.34 16.08 21.99
N ASP A 81 -3.46 15.52 21.16
CA ASP A 81 -2.44 16.29 20.43
C ASP A 81 -3.04 17.03 19.22
N ASP A 82 -2.34 18.08 18.75
CA ASP A 82 -2.71 18.82 17.55
C ASP A 82 -2.46 17.98 16.27
N ILE A 83 -3.50 17.29 15.83
CA ILE A 83 -3.50 16.46 14.62
C ILE A 83 -3.22 17.24 13.33
N SER A 84 -3.38 18.57 13.33
CA SER A 84 -3.17 19.40 12.13
C SER A 84 -1.70 19.51 11.74
N GLN A 85 -0.78 19.21 12.67
CA GLN A 85 0.66 19.19 12.45
C GLN A 85 1.17 17.90 11.81
N ILE A 86 0.31 16.88 11.69
CA ILE A 86 0.66 15.58 11.10
C ILE A 86 0.23 15.60 9.64
N ASP A 87 1.20 15.46 8.73
CA ASP A 87 0.94 15.37 7.29
C ASP A 87 0.01 14.19 6.95
N ASN A 88 -0.62 14.22 5.77
CA ASN A 88 -1.32 13.04 5.25
C ASN A 88 -0.33 11.95 4.80
N ASP A 89 -0.82 10.72 4.71
CA ASP A 89 -0.09 9.67 4.00
C ASP A 89 -0.08 9.95 2.49
N SER A 90 0.88 9.38 1.79
CA SER A 90 1.08 9.46 0.35
C SER A 90 1.76 8.19 -0.13
N GLU A 91 1.82 7.97 -1.44
CA GLU A 91 2.56 6.83 -2.00
C GLU A 91 4.02 6.77 -1.57
N GLU A 92 4.62 7.88 -1.15
CA GLU A 92 6.03 7.94 -0.77
C GLU A 92 6.30 7.53 0.66
N ASN A 93 5.31 7.67 1.55
CA ASN A 93 5.46 7.43 2.99
C ASN A 93 4.59 6.27 3.51
N SER A 94 3.60 5.81 2.73
CA SER A 94 2.66 4.76 3.10
C SER A 94 2.60 3.63 2.06
N LEU A 95 2.90 2.42 2.52
CA LEU A 95 2.73 1.21 1.70
C LEU A 95 1.25 0.93 1.40
N LEU A 96 0.36 1.25 2.35
CA LEU A 96 -1.08 1.06 2.19
C LEU A 96 -1.59 1.96 1.07
N VAL A 97 -1.29 3.26 1.10
CA VAL A 97 -1.68 4.21 0.06
C VAL A 97 -1.16 3.77 -1.31
N ALA A 98 0.12 3.40 -1.40
CA ALA A 98 0.69 2.89 -2.65
C ALA A 98 0.02 1.59 -3.13
N THR A 99 -0.45 0.73 -2.22
CA THR A 99 -1.20 -0.49 -2.55
C THR A 99 -2.59 -0.16 -3.07
N ILE A 100 -3.28 0.81 -2.46
CA ILE A 100 -4.61 1.26 -2.87
C ILE A 100 -4.53 1.86 -4.27
N LEU A 101 -3.64 2.84 -4.48
CA LEU A 101 -3.49 3.50 -5.76
C LEU A 101 -3.11 2.52 -6.87
N ARG A 102 -2.28 1.51 -6.56
CA ARG A 102 -1.96 0.45 -7.53
C ARG A 102 -3.17 -0.39 -7.94
N VAL A 103 -4.07 -0.74 -7.01
CA VAL A 103 -5.27 -1.50 -7.39
C VAL A 103 -6.26 -0.63 -8.17
N CYS A 104 -6.34 0.66 -7.84
CA CYS A 104 -7.13 1.62 -8.59
C CYS A 104 -6.60 1.78 -10.01
N ASP A 105 -5.28 1.88 -10.20
CA ASP A 105 -4.65 1.90 -11.53
C ASP A 105 -5.02 0.67 -12.36
N TYR A 106 -4.97 -0.53 -11.75
CA TYR A 106 -5.38 -1.77 -12.43
C TYR A 106 -6.88 -1.83 -12.75
N ALA A 107 -7.70 -1.07 -12.03
CA ALA A 107 -9.14 -1.01 -12.23
C ALA A 107 -9.60 0.23 -13.02
N ALA A 108 -8.68 1.11 -13.44
CA ALA A 108 -9.02 2.44 -13.96
C ALA A 108 -9.65 2.42 -15.36
N GLU A 109 -9.23 1.48 -16.22
CA GLU A 109 -9.72 1.41 -17.60
C GLU A 109 -11.04 0.63 -17.69
N ASP A 110 -12.09 1.32 -18.13
CA ASP A 110 -13.40 0.71 -18.38
C ASP A 110 -13.31 -0.42 -19.42
N ASP A 111 -14.17 -1.44 -19.29
CA ASP A 111 -14.19 -2.64 -20.14
C ASP A 111 -12.88 -3.46 -20.17
N SER A 112 -11.93 -3.19 -19.26
CA SER A 112 -10.71 -3.99 -19.10
C SER A 112 -10.91 -5.20 -18.19
N VAL A 113 -10.11 -6.24 -18.39
CA VAL A 113 -10.03 -7.40 -17.48
C VAL A 113 -9.65 -6.95 -16.06
N GLY A 114 -8.80 -5.93 -15.94
CA GLY A 114 -8.37 -5.38 -14.66
C GLY A 114 -9.54 -4.76 -13.89
N ASN A 115 -10.36 -3.94 -14.55
CA ASN A 115 -11.57 -3.37 -13.98
C ASN A 115 -12.56 -4.48 -13.55
N ALA A 116 -12.87 -5.42 -14.43
CA ALA A 116 -13.79 -6.51 -14.11
C ALA A 116 -13.35 -7.36 -12.89
N LEU A 117 -12.04 -7.54 -12.70
CA LEU A 117 -11.49 -8.35 -11.60
C LEU A 117 -11.27 -7.57 -10.30
N TYR A 118 -10.84 -6.31 -10.39
CA TYR A 118 -10.30 -5.58 -9.25
C TYR A 118 -11.15 -4.41 -8.79
N LYS A 119 -12.12 -3.94 -9.59
CA LYS A 119 -12.96 -2.79 -9.23
C LYS A 119 -13.66 -2.93 -7.88
N PRO A 120 -14.29 -4.07 -7.51
CA PRO A 120 -14.91 -4.21 -6.19
C PRO A 120 -13.90 -4.10 -5.03
N LEU A 121 -12.66 -4.56 -5.23
CA LEU A 121 -11.61 -4.45 -4.23
C LEU A 121 -11.05 -3.02 -4.15
N ALA A 122 -10.87 -2.35 -5.29
CA ALA A 122 -10.48 -0.95 -5.36
C ALA A 122 -11.49 -0.06 -4.62
N ASP A 123 -12.78 -0.22 -4.91
CA ASP A 123 -13.85 0.55 -4.25
C ASP A 123 -13.87 0.30 -2.74
N ALA A 124 -13.67 -0.95 -2.30
CA ALA A 124 -13.62 -1.28 -0.88
C ALA A 124 -12.40 -0.65 -0.17
N LEU A 125 -11.25 -0.60 -0.86
CA LEU A 125 -10.00 -0.06 -0.34
C LEU A 125 -9.97 1.48 -0.35
N GLU A 126 -10.58 2.14 -1.32
CA GLU A 126 -10.76 3.60 -1.33
C GLU A 126 -11.63 4.07 -0.16
N ASN A 127 -12.60 3.26 0.26
CA ASN A 127 -13.50 3.55 1.39
C ASN A 127 -12.98 3.00 2.73
N ILE A 128 -11.68 2.73 2.84
CA ILE A 128 -11.08 2.28 4.10
C ILE A 128 -11.23 3.36 5.18
N LYS A 129 -11.60 2.95 6.39
CA LYS A 129 -11.72 3.86 7.53
C LYS A 129 -10.35 4.14 8.13
N ASN A 130 -10.19 5.35 8.66
CA ASN A 130 -9.03 5.75 9.47
C ASN A 130 -7.69 5.70 8.72
N VAL A 131 -7.72 5.88 7.40
CA VAL A 131 -6.54 6.17 6.58
C VAL A 131 -6.76 7.54 5.96
N PHE A 132 -5.75 8.41 6.04
CA PHE A 132 -5.81 9.81 5.61
C PHE A 132 -4.72 10.05 4.56
N TYR A 133 -5.09 10.16 3.29
CA TYR A 133 -4.16 10.33 2.17
C TYR A 133 -4.77 11.14 1.03
#